data_AF-A0A841EDZ0-F1
#
_entry.id   AF-A0A841EDZ0-F1
#
_cell.length_a   1.000
_cell.length_b   1.000
_cell.length_c   1.000
_cell.angle_alpha   90.00
_cell.angle_beta   90.00
_cell.angle_gamma   90.00
#
_symmetry.space_group_name_H-M   'P 1'
#
loop_
_entity.id
_entity.type
_entity.pdbx_description
1 polymer ?
#
loop_
_entity_poly.entity_id
_entity_poly.type
_entity_poly.pdbx_seq_one_letter_code
_entity_poly.pdbx_strand_id
1 'polypeptide(L)'
;MPYADALTAVLAAVALVAGHHAGDRWLQTDHQAVTKGACTHAGRAACTGHVATLTLAQLAMLALVLAATGTGVSPLALLLGLGLNAASHWWADRRFTLRGLVLATDPIAHKSGYYGNGGAEPLDQAFHFVWIVPCALVIASPAPLALALTGAGVLLLAAAEAASRWARTREHTG
;
A
#
# COMPACT_ATOMS: atom_id res chain seq x y z
N MET A 1 24.70 -0.88 -11.57
CA MET A 1 24.75 -2.11 -10.74
C MET A 1 23.45 -2.86 -10.94
N PRO A 2 23.41 -4.21 -10.95
CA PRO A 2 22.19 -4.98 -11.21
C PRO A 2 21.23 -5.06 -10.01
N TYR A 3 21.66 -4.60 -8.84
CA TYR A 3 20.90 -4.65 -7.58
C TYR A 3 20.34 -3.26 -7.21
N ALA A 4 19.37 -3.25 -6.31
CA ALA A 4 18.89 -2.03 -5.68
C ALA A 4 20.01 -1.37 -4.85
N ASP A 5 20.10 -0.05 -4.90
CA ASP A 5 21.00 0.69 -4.02
C ASP A 5 20.47 0.68 -2.59
N ALA A 6 21.22 0.08 -1.66
CA ALA A 6 20.75 -0.16 -0.30
C ALA A 6 20.45 1.13 0.47
N LEU A 7 21.29 2.16 0.31
CA LEU A 7 21.08 3.45 0.98
C LEU A 7 19.82 4.14 0.44
N THR A 8 19.66 4.19 -0.88
CA THR A 8 18.46 4.74 -1.53
C THR A 8 17.20 4.00 -1.10
N ALA A 9 17.25 2.66 -0.96
CA ALA A 9 16.11 1.87 -0.50
C ALA A 9 15.71 2.23 0.93
N VAL A 10 16.67 2.40 1.84
CA VAL A 10 16.39 2.79 3.24
C VAL A 10 15.84 4.22 3.30
N LEU A 11 16.46 5.17 2.58
CA LEU A 11 15.99 6.55 2.51
C LEU A 11 14.55 6.63 1.96
N ALA A 12 14.27 5.88 0.89
CA ALA A 12 12.95 5.80 0.31
C ALA A 12 11.94 5.19 1.29
N ALA A 13 12.28 4.08 1.96
CA ALA A 13 11.38 3.43 2.92
C ALA A 13 11.02 4.38 4.08
N VAL A 14 12.01 5.06 4.67
CA VAL A 14 11.78 6.02 5.77
C VAL A 14 10.90 7.19 5.30
N ALA A 15 11.18 7.76 4.13
CA ALA A 15 10.39 8.84 3.56
C ALA A 15 8.94 8.41 3.26
N LEU A 16 8.76 7.21 2.70
CA LEU A 16 7.44 6.64 2.42
C LEU A 16 6.65 6.35 3.70
N VAL A 17 7.30 5.90 4.79
CA VAL A 17 6.65 5.72 6.11
C VAL A 17 6.21 7.05 6.71
N ALA A 18 7.08 8.07 6.67
CA ALA A 18 6.73 9.40 7.15
C ALA A 18 5.56 10.01 6.35
N GLY A 19 5.64 9.92 5.02
CA GLY A 19 4.58 10.36 4.13
C GLY A 19 3.29 9.56 4.28
N HIS A 20 3.38 8.27 4.58
CA HIS A 20 2.22 7.41 4.89
C HIS A 20 1.47 7.92 6.11
N HIS A 21 2.15 8.13 7.24
CA HIS A 21 1.51 8.64 8.44
C HIS A 21 0.90 10.03 8.26
N ALA A 22 1.61 10.93 7.55
CA ALA A 22 1.09 12.26 7.26
C ALA A 22 -0.16 12.17 6.37
N GLY A 23 -0.09 11.40 5.27
CA GLY A 23 -1.17 11.25 4.30
C GLY A 23 -2.41 10.55 4.86
N ASP A 24 -2.21 9.50 5.64
CA ASP A 24 -3.29 8.62 6.09
C ASP A 24 -3.97 9.08 7.38
N ARG A 25 -3.30 9.90 8.19
CA ARG A 25 -3.89 10.39 9.45
C ARG A 25 -4.11 11.90 9.49
N TRP A 26 -3.13 12.69 9.06
CA TRP A 26 -3.21 14.15 9.18
C TRP A 26 -3.90 14.80 7.98
N LEU A 27 -3.61 14.33 6.78
CA LEU A 27 -4.13 14.91 5.53
C LEU A 27 -5.40 14.22 5.03
N GLN A 28 -5.67 12.99 5.48
CA GLN A 28 -6.92 12.31 5.18
C GLN A 28 -8.07 13.07 5.83
N THR A 29 -9.10 13.37 5.05
CA THR A 29 -10.33 13.99 5.57
C THR A 29 -11.22 12.94 6.23
N ASP A 30 -12.04 13.36 7.19
CA ASP A 30 -13.04 12.49 7.83
C ASP A 30 -13.96 11.81 6.80
N HIS A 31 -14.47 12.58 5.83
CA HIS A 31 -15.29 12.04 4.74
C HIS A 31 -14.58 10.90 3.98
N GLN A 32 -13.29 11.05 3.67
CA GLN A 32 -12.52 9.97 3.04
C GLN A 32 -12.43 8.75 3.97
N ALA A 33 -12.08 8.97 5.24
CA ALA A 33 -11.90 7.90 6.23
C ALA A 33 -13.16 7.05 6.41
N VAL A 34 -14.34 7.66 6.48
CA VAL A 34 -15.60 6.93 6.69
C VAL A 34 -16.17 6.32 5.39
N THR A 35 -15.88 6.92 4.24
CA THR A 35 -16.51 6.55 2.95
C THR A 35 -15.66 5.59 2.10
N LYS A 36 -14.32 5.62 2.23
CA LYS A 36 -13.40 4.88 1.32
C LYS A 36 -13.63 3.37 1.26
N GLY A 37 -14.23 2.77 2.29
CA GLY A 37 -14.55 1.34 2.34
C GLY A 37 -15.87 0.93 1.66
N ALA A 38 -16.75 1.87 1.30
CA ALA A 38 -18.08 1.54 0.79
C ALA A 38 -18.02 0.94 -0.63
N CYS A 39 -18.81 -0.11 -0.92
CA CYS A 39 -18.94 -0.76 -2.23
C CYS A 39 -19.72 0.07 -3.27
N THR A 40 -19.58 1.40 -3.25
CA THR A 40 -20.31 2.35 -4.11
C THR A 40 -19.35 3.14 -4.99
N HIS A 41 -19.88 3.89 -5.96
CA HIS A 41 -19.08 4.83 -6.75
C HIS A 41 -18.46 5.93 -5.87
N ALA A 42 -19.24 6.45 -4.91
CA ALA A 42 -18.76 7.43 -3.94
C ALA A 42 -17.61 6.88 -3.09
N GLY A 43 -17.69 5.62 -2.65
CA GLY A 43 -16.60 4.96 -1.93
C GLY A 43 -15.32 4.84 -2.76
N ARG A 44 -15.44 4.50 -4.05
CA ARG A 44 -14.28 4.45 -4.95
C ARG A 44 -13.66 5.82 -5.14
N ALA A 45 -14.46 6.85 -5.36
CA ALA A 45 -13.99 8.23 -5.50
C ALA A 45 -13.30 8.73 -4.22
N ALA A 46 -13.87 8.46 -3.05
CA ALA A 46 -13.28 8.78 -1.76
C ALA A 46 -11.93 8.07 -1.56
N CYS A 47 -11.86 6.77 -1.88
CA CYS A 47 -10.61 6.00 -1.83
C CYS A 47 -9.55 6.58 -2.78
N THR A 48 -9.91 6.87 -4.02
CA THR A 48 -8.99 7.47 -5.01
C THR A 48 -8.49 8.83 -4.56
N GLY A 49 -9.36 9.71 -4.05
CA GLY A 49 -8.93 11.02 -3.54
C GLY A 49 -7.99 10.92 -2.34
N HIS A 50 -8.24 9.95 -1.46
CA HIS A 50 -7.35 9.67 -0.33
C HIS A 50 -5.98 9.16 -0.80
N VAL A 51 -5.95 8.16 -1.69
CA VAL A 51 -4.69 7.61 -2.23
C VAL A 51 -3.92 8.66 -3.02
N ALA A 52 -4.59 9.57 -3.73
CA ALA A 52 -3.92 10.69 -4.40
C ALA A 52 -3.24 11.63 -3.37
N THR A 53 -3.95 11.98 -2.29
CA THR A 53 -3.41 12.83 -1.22
C THR A 53 -2.23 12.15 -0.51
N LEU A 54 -2.36 10.86 -0.18
CA LEU A 54 -1.30 10.03 0.39
C LEU A 54 -0.07 9.99 -0.52
N THR A 55 -0.28 9.71 -1.81
CA THR A 55 0.81 9.62 -2.80
C THR A 55 1.56 10.95 -2.91
N LEU A 56 0.85 12.08 -2.88
CA LEU A 56 1.46 13.41 -2.85
C LEU A 56 2.26 13.66 -1.56
N ALA A 57 1.74 13.24 -0.40
CA ALA A 57 2.46 13.35 0.88
C ALA A 57 3.75 12.53 0.87
N GLN A 58 3.69 11.30 0.36
CA GLN A 58 4.86 10.44 0.18
C GLN A 58 5.86 11.00 -0.82
N LEU A 59 5.39 11.52 -1.97
CA LEU A 59 6.24 12.18 -2.95
C LEU A 59 6.95 13.40 -2.34
N ALA A 60 6.25 14.20 -1.54
CA ALA A 60 6.83 15.37 -0.88
C ALA A 60 7.93 14.98 0.12
N MET A 61 7.68 13.97 0.97
CA MET A 61 8.69 13.47 1.91
C MET A 61 9.88 12.84 1.20
N LEU A 62 9.64 12.07 0.14
CA LEU A 62 10.68 11.47 -0.67
C LEU A 62 11.52 12.53 -1.37
N ALA A 63 10.90 13.53 -1.98
CA ALA A 63 11.59 14.64 -2.63
C ALA A 63 12.46 15.42 -1.63
N LEU A 64 11.95 15.69 -0.43
CA LEU A 64 12.72 16.34 0.65
C LEU A 64 13.98 15.55 0.99
N VAL A 65 13.85 14.24 1.23
CA VAL A 65 14.98 13.38 1.59
C VAL A 65 15.99 13.30 0.46
N LEU A 66 15.55 13.00 -0.77
CA LEU A 66 16.43 12.88 -1.93
C LEU A 66 17.18 14.18 -2.24
N ALA A 67 16.50 15.32 -2.12
CA ALA A 67 17.14 16.64 -2.30
C ALA A 67 18.17 16.93 -1.19
N ALA A 68 17.85 16.61 0.07
CA ALA A 68 18.74 16.86 1.20
C ALA A 68 20.00 15.97 1.18
N THR A 69 19.91 14.74 0.64
CA THR A 69 21.02 13.79 0.56
C THR A 69 21.76 13.81 -0.77
N GLY A 70 21.27 14.56 -1.77
CA GLY A 70 21.82 14.55 -3.13
C GLY A 70 21.64 13.21 -3.85
N THR A 71 20.64 12.41 -3.44
CA THR A 71 20.40 11.07 -3.99
C THR A 71 19.56 11.15 -5.25
N GLY A 72 20.13 10.75 -6.39
CA GLY A 72 19.39 10.64 -7.65
C GLY A 72 18.64 9.31 -7.76
N VAL A 73 17.41 9.35 -8.26
CA VAL A 73 16.60 8.15 -8.57
C VAL A 73 16.12 8.18 -10.01
N SER A 74 15.91 7.01 -10.60
CA SER A 74 15.33 6.89 -11.94
C SER A 74 13.86 7.35 -11.92
N PRO A 75 13.42 8.24 -12.83
CA PRO A 75 12.01 8.64 -12.92
C PRO A 75 11.06 7.47 -13.17
N LEU A 76 11.50 6.46 -13.94
CA LEU A 76 10.73 5.25 -14.17
C LEU A 76 10.59 4.43 -12.89
N ALA A 77 11.68 4.23 -12.15
CA ALA A 77 11.66 3.49 -10.89
C ALA A 77 10.78 4.19 -9.84
N LEU A 78 10.85 5.52 -9.79
CA LEU A 78 10.00 6.36 -8.95
C LEU A 78 8.51 6.16 -9.26
N LEU A 79 8.14 6.28 -10.54
CA LEU A 79 6.76 6.09 -11.01
C LEU A 79 6.24 4.69 -10.69
N LEU A 80 7.05 3.65 -10.94
CA LEU A 80 6.67 2.27 -10.67
C LEU A 80 6.48 2.01 -9.18
N GLY A 81 7.40 2.49 -8.33
CA GLY A 81 7.32 2.29 -6.89
C GLY A 81 6.15 3.02 -6.24
N LEU A 82 5.92 4.29 -6.60
CA LEU A 82 4.75 5.04 -6.12
C LEU A 82 3.44 4.47 -6.67
N GLY A 83 3.42 4.05 -7.94
CA GLY A 83 2.26 3.42 -8.56
C GLY A 83 1.89 2.09 -7.90
N LEU A 84 2.90 1.26 -7.57
CA LEU A 84 2.69 0.01 -6.84
C LEU A 84 2.14 0.29 -5.43
N ASN A 85 2.70 1.28 -4.72
CA ASN A 85 2.22 1.67 -3.39
C ASN A 85 0.77 2.19 -3.44
N ALA A 86 0.45 3.04 -4.42
CA ALA A 86 -0.89 3.56 -4.61
C ALA A 86 -1.90 2.45 -4.92
N ALA A 87 -1.53 1.46 -5.73
CA ALA A 87 -2.38 0.33 -6.08
C ALA A 87 -2.65 -0.59 -4.87
N SER A 88 -1.61 -0.95 -4.11
CA SER A 88 -1.77 -1.77 -2.91
C SER A 88 -2.57 -1.06 -1.82
N HIS A 89 -2.35 0.25 -1.64
CA HIS A 89 -3.14 1.09 -0.75
C HIS A 89 -4.60 1.12 -1.15
N TRP A 90 -4.87 1.52 -2.40
CA TRP A 90 -6.23 1.65 -2.90
C TRP A 90 -6.97 0.33 -2.72
N TRP A 91 -6.30 -0.80 -2.99
CA TRP A 91 -6.85 -2.12 -2.78
C TRP A 91 -7.21 -2.36 -1.31
N ALA A 92 -6.30 -2.20 -0.35
CA ALA A 92 -6.56 -2.47 1.07
C ALA A 92 -7.63 -1.54 1.66
N ASP A 93 -7.60 -0.26 1.28
CA ASP A 93 -8.50 0.79 1.76
C ASP A 93 -9.96 0.61 1.36
N ARG A 94 -10.23 -0.28 0.41
CA ARG A 94 -11.60 -0.72 0.14
C ARG A 94 -12.20 -1.49 1.32
N ARG A 95 -11.43 -1.85 2.34
CA ARG A 95 -11.80 -2.56 3.59
C ARG A 95 -12.38 -3.95 3.41
N PHE A 96 -13.29 -4.17 2.46
CA PHE A 96 -13.82 -5.51 2.16
C PHE A 96 -12.76 -6.43 1.57
N THR A 97 -11.82 -5.89 0.81
CA THR A 97 -10.62 -6.55 0.28
C THR A 97 -9.70 -7.00 1.40
N LEU A 98 -9.32 -6.11 2.31
CA LEU A 98 -8.47 -6.45 3.44
C LEU A 98 -9.18 -7.45 4.38
N ARG A 99 -10.46 -7.25 4.67
CA ARG A 99 -11.28 -8.19 5.44
C ARG A 99 -11.29 -9.58 4.81
N GLY A 100 -11.46 -9.67 3.50
CA GLY A 100 -11.40 -10.96 2.80
C GLY A 100 -10.05 -11.64 2.95
N LEU A 101 -8.95 -10.88 2.95
CA LEU A 101 -7.61 -11.44 3.19
C LEU A 101 -7.43 -11.93 4.64
N VAL A 102 -8.00 -11.21 5.61
CA VAL A 102 -8.06 -11.67 7.00
C VAL A 102 -8.81 -12.99 7.09
N LEU A 103 -9.98 -13.11 6.45
CA LEU A 103 -10.74 -14.37 6.41
C LEU A 103 -9.97 -15.50 5.72
N ALA A 104 -9.29 -15.20 4.61
CA ALA A 104 -8.51 -16.20 3.86
C ALA A 104 -7.34 -16.77 4.68
N THR A 105 -6.76 -15.95 5.57
CA THR A 105 -5.62 -16.33 6.41
C THR A 105 -6.02 -16.79 7.81
N ASP A 106 -7.30 -16.63 8.19
CA ASP A 106 -7.81 -16.94 9.52
C ASP A 106 -7.58 -18.38 9.99
N PRO A 107 -7.64 -19.43 9.13
CA PRO A 107 -7.34 -20.80 9.56
C PRO A 107 -5.93 -21.01 10.13
N ILE A 108 -5.01 -20.08 9.84
CA ILE A 108 -3.62 -20.10 10.32
C ILE A 108 -3.40 -18.98 11.34
N ALA A 109 -3.90 -17.78 11.04
CA ALA A 109 -3.57 -16.57 11.80
C ALA A 109 -4.53 -16.29 12.97
N HIS A 110 -5.75 -16.84 12.94
CA HIS A 110 -6.82 -16.63 13.93
C HIS A 110 -7.03 -15.14 14.28
N LYS A 111 -7.18 -14.30 13.25
CA LYS A 111 -7.29 -12.83 13.34
C LYS A 111 -8.69 -12.29 13.08
N SER A 112 -9.66 -13.10 12.67
CA SER A 112 -11.04 -12.66 12.39
C SER A 112 -11.69 -11.99 13.60
N GLY A 113 -11.57 -12.60 14.79
CA GLY A 113 -12.04 -12.02 16.05
C GLY A 113 -11.33 -10.72 16.43
N TYR A 114 -10.00 -10.65 16.25
CA TYR A 114 -9.24 -9.42 16.49
C TYR A 114 -9.68 -8.30 15.53
N TYR A 115 -9.83 -8.60 14.24
CA TYR A 115 -10.26 -7.65 13.22
C TYR A 115 -11.63 -7.05 13.53
N GLY A 116 -12.59 -7.87 13.98
CA GLY A 116 -13.93 -7.41 14.36
C GLY A 116 -13.98 -6.58 15.65
N ASN A 117 -13.00 -6.74 16.54
CA ASN A 117 -12.95 -6.12 17.86
C ASN A 117 -11.94 -4.96 17.93
N GLY A 118 -11.96 -4.08 16.93
CA GLY A 118 -11.10 -2.88 16.87
C GLY A 118 -9.72 -3.10 16.22
N GLY A 119 -9.38 -4.33 15.82
CA GLY A 119 -8.13 -4.65 15.15
C GLY A 119 -8.07 -4.33 13.66
N ALA A 120 -9.13 -3.75 13.09
CA ALA A 120 -9.19 -3.44 11.66
C ALA A 120 -8.15 -2.39 11.23
N GLU A 121 -8.02 -1.28 11.95
CA GLU A 121 -7.01 -0.24 11.64
C GLU A 121 -5.58 -0.74 11.83
N PRO A 122 -5.22 -1.44 12.93
CA PRO A 122 -3.86 -1.95 13.08
C PRO A 122 -3.44 -2.94 11.97
N LEU A 123 -4.36 -3.81 11.52
CA LEU A 123 -4.09 -4.73 10.41
C LEU A 123 -3.98 -4.01 9.06
N ASP A 124 -4.75 -2.96 8.86
CA ASP A 124 -4.66 -2.08 7.70
C ASP A 124 -3.28 -1.40 7.64
N GLN A 125 -2.85 -0.78 8.74
CA GLN A 125 -1.53 -0.14 8.83
C GLN A 125 -0.38 -1.14 8.63
N ALA A 126 -0.48 -2.33 9.21
CA ALA A 126 0.51 -3.38 9.04
C ALA A 126 0.63 -3.80 7.57
N PHE A 127 -0.50 -3.93 6.85
CA PHE A 127 -0.49 -4.24 5.43
C PHE A 127 0.26 -3.18 4.63
N HIS A 128 -0.05 -1.90 4.86
CA HIS A 128 0.59 -0.78 4.17
C HIS A 128 2.11 -0.75 4.40
N PHE A 129 2.56 -0.96 5.62
CA PHE A 129 3.99 -1.04 5.94
C PHE A 129 4.72 -2.20 5.27
N VAL A 130 4.07 -3.37 5.16
CA VAL A 130 4.61 -4.50 4.40
C VAL A 130 4.81 -4.13 2.93
N TRP A 131 3.93 -3.31 2.35
CA TRP A 131 4.04 -2.86 0.95
C TRP A 131 5.03 -1.71 0.73
N ILE A 132 5.33 -0.89 1.74
CA ILE A 132 6.33 0.17 1.60
C ILE A 132 7.71 -0.40 1.25
N VAL A 133 8.10 -1.54 1.82
CA VAL A 133 9.40 -2.18 1.58
C VAL A 133 9.64 -2.52 0.09
N PRO A 134 8.79 -3.33 -0.58
CA PRO A 134 8.99 -3.61 -2.01
C PRO A 134 8.90 -2.35 -2.87
N CYS A 135 8.08 -1.36 -2.52
CA CYS A 135 8.01 -0.09 -3.25
C CYS A 135 9.32 0.71 -3.14
N ALA A 136 9.92 0.77 -1.95
CA ALA A 136 11.22 1.39 -1.75
C ALA A 136 12.34 0.67 -2.52
N LEU A 137 12.30 -0.66 -2.59
CA LEU A 137 13.23 -1.45 -3.40
C LEU A 137 13.07 -1.17 -4.90
N VAL A 138 11.82 -1.03 -5.39
CA VAL A 138 11.55 -0.64 -6.78
C VAL A 138 12.16 0.73 -7.07
N ILE A 139 11.95 1.73 -6.21
CA ILE A 139 12.50 3.10 -6.37
C ILE A 139 14.03 3.08 -6.42
N ALA A 140 14.66 2.25 -5.60
CA ALA A 140 16.11 2.13 -5.51
C ALA A 140 16.75 1.24 -6.60
N SER A 141 15.96 0.68 -7.51
CA SER A 141 16.42 -0.30 -8.50
C SER A 141 16.75 0.30 -9.86
N PRO A 142 17.71 -0.29 -10.62
CA PRO A 142 17.83 -0.03 -12.05
C PRO A 142 16.56 -0.50 -12.78
N ALA A 143 16.30 0.06 -13.97
CA ALA A 143 15.04 -0.17 -14.69
C ALA A 143 14.65 -1.66 -14.88
N PRO A 144 15.54 -2.59 -15.27
CA PRO A 144 15.16 -4.00 -15.41
C PRO A 144 14.69 -4.64 -14.10
N LEU A 145 15.39 -4.36 -12.99
CA LEU A 145 15.02 -4.88 -11.68
C LEU A 145 13.74 -4.20 -11.16
N ALA A 146 13.58 -2.89 -11.38
CA ALA A 146 12.37 -2.16 -11.01
C ALA A 146 11.13 -2.74 -11.70
N LEU A 147 11.23 -3.06 -13.00
CA LEU A 147 10.15 -3.71 -13.76
C LEU A 147 9.85 -5.12 -13.22
N ALA A 148 10.88 -5.93 -12.96
CA ALA A 148 10.72 -7.28 -12.42
C ALA A 148 10.06 -7.28 -11.03
N LEU A 149 10.54 -6.42 -10.12
CA LEU A 149 9.97 -6.25 -8.78
C LEU A 149 8.54 -5.72 -8.83
N THR A 150 8.25 -4.78 -9.73
CA THR A 150 6.88 -4.29 -9.93
C THR A 150 5.96 -5.39 -10.43
N GLY A 151 6.40 -6.20 -11.41
CA GLY A 151 5.66 -7.36 -11.89
C GLY A 151 5.37 -8.37 -10.77
N ALA A 152 6.37 -8.69 -9.95
CA ALA A 152 6.19 -9.55 -8.78
C ALA A 152 5.19 -8.94 -7.78
N GLY A 153 5.26 -7.63 -7.52
CA GLY A 153 4.29 -6.91 -6.69
C GLY A 153 2.87 -7.01 -7.25
N VAL A 154 2.66 -6.77 -8.54
CA VAL A 154 1.34 -6.90 -9.17
C VAL A 154 0.79 -8.32 -9.02
N LEU A 155 1.62 -9.35 -9.21
CA LEU A 155 1.21 -10.75 -9.01
C LEU A 155 0.83 -11.05 -7.55
N LEU A 156 1.59 -10.54 -6.58
CA LEU A 156 1.28 -10.69 -5.16
C LEU A 156 -0.04 -10.00 -4.79
N LEU A 157 -0.28 -8.79 -5.30
CA LEU A 157 -1.54 -8.08 -5.06
C LEU A 157 -2.73 -8.80 -5.70
N ALA A 158 -2.55 -9.35 -6.92
CA ALA A 158 -3.56 -10.15 -7.59
C ALA A 158 -3.87 -11.45 -6.82
N ALA A 159 -2.85 -12.11 -6.26
CA ALA A 159 -3.03 -13.29 -5.42
C ALA A 159 -3.78 -12.94 -4.12
N ALA A 160 -3.45 -11.82 -3.48
CA ALA A 160 -4.17 -11.32 -2.31
C ALA A 160 -5.64 -11.04 -2.64
N GLU A 161 -5.93 -10.43 -3.79
CA GLU A 161 -7.30 -10.20 -4.25
C GLU A 161 -8.05 -11.50 -4.53
N ALA A 162 -7.43 -12.49 -5.17
CA ALA A 162 -8.04 -13.79 -5.45
C ALA A 162 -8.40 -14.52 -4.14
N ALA A 163 -7.46 -14.59 -3.19
CA ALA A 163 -7.68 -15.20 -1.87
C ALA A 163 -8.80 -14.47 -1.11
N SER A 164 -8.75 -13.15 -1.14
CA SER A 164 -9.72 -12.27 -0.50
C SER A 164 -11.14 -12.47 -1.06
N ARG A 165 -11.29 -12.55 -2.39
CA ARG A 165 -12.57 -12.85 -3.05
C ARG A 165 -13.08 -14.23 -2.66
N TRP A 166 -12.24 -15.26 -2.75
CA TRP A 166 -12.59 -16.63 -2.43
C TRP A 166 -13.14 -16.77 -1.01
N ALA A 167 -12.48 -16.14 -0.02
CA ALA A 167 -12.92 -16.21 1.36
C ALA A 167 -14.27 -15.51 1.58
N ARG A 168 -14.45 -14.31 1.02
CA ARG A 168 -15.74 -13.59 1.10
C ARG A 168 -16.89 -14.36 0.46
N THR A 169 -16.65 -15.07 -0.65
CA THR A 169 -17.72 -15.85 -1.29
C THR A 169 -18.16 -17.05 -0.45
N ARG A 170 -17.26 -17.63 0.34
CA ARG A 170 -17.56 -18.80 1.18
C ARG A 170 -18.23 -18.45 2.49
N GLU A 171 -17.95 -17.25 3.01
CA GLU A 171 -18.60 -16.74 4.22
C GLU A 171 -20.13 -16.63 4.08
N HIS A 172 -20.65 -16.37 2.89
CA HIS A 172 -22.10 -16.30 2.65
C HIS A 172 -22.77 -17.66 2.44
N THR A 173 -21.99 -18.75 2.35
CA THR A 173 -22.49 -20.10 2.04
C THR A 173 -22.43 -21.07 3.21
N GLY A 174 -21.85 -20.68 4.33
CA GLY A 174 -21.76 -21.48 5.56
C GLY A 174 -22.52 -20.81 6.70
#